data_AF-A0A250VID6-F1
#
_entry.id   AF-A0A250VID6-F1
#
_cell.length_a   1.000
_cell.length_b   1.000
_cell.length_c   1.000
_cell.angle_alpha   90.00
_cell.angle_beta   90.00
_cell.angle_gamma   90.00
#
_symmetry.space_group_name_H-M   'P 1'
#
loop_
_entity.id
_entity.type
_entity.pdbx_description
1 polymer ?
#
loop_
_entity_poly.entity_id
_entity_poly.type
_entity_poly.pdbx_seq_one_letter_code
_entity_poly.pdbx_strand_id
1 'polypeptide(L)'
;MLAAVDHVQLAAPPGTEDLLRVYYVEALGMTEIPKPPALAARGGCWFRAGAVQLHLGIEKDFRPAKKAHPGLRVTGIDAFAARLRAHEAEVTWDDNLPGHRRFYSEDPVGNRLEFLQPHGSAEQPGSRSQERLGS
;
A
#
# COMPACT_ATOMS: atom_id res chain seq x y z
N MET A 1 9.92 20.83 -12.21
CA MET A 1 10.00 20.46 -10.78
C MET A 1 8.99 19.35 -10.52
N LEU A 2 9.32 18.36 -9.68
CA LEU A 2 8.41 17.27 -9.29
C LEU A 2 7.51 17.74 -8.14
N ALA A 3 6.23 17.31 -8.13
CA ALA A 3 5.25 17.72 -7.12
C ALA A 3 4.92 16.62 -6.10
N ALA A 4 4.61 15.41 -6.58
CA ALA A 4 4.28 14.25 -5.76
C ALA A 4 4.34 12.97 -6.62
N VAL A 5 4.19 11.81 -5.97
CA VAL A 5 3.78 10.58 -6.65
C VAL A 5 2.29 10.70 -6.95
N ASP A 6 1.93 10.61 -8.23
CA ASP A 6 0.52 10.67 -8.67
C ASP A 6 -0.17 9.30 -8.51
N HIS A 7 0.50 8.25 -8.97
CA HIS A 7 0.07 6.85 -8.83
C HIS A 7 1.27 5.92 -8.90
N VAL A 8 1.07 4.65 -8.53
CA VAL A 8 2.02 3.57 -8.81
C VAL A 8 1.37 2.59 -9.78
N GLN A 9 2.11 2.19 -10.82
CA GLN A 9 1.68 1.15 -11.75
C GLN A 9 2.34 -0.18 -11.38
N LEU A 10 1.51 -1.21 -11.22
CA LEU A 10 1.93 -2.61 -11.12
C LEU A 10 1.43 -3.37 -12.35
N ALA A 11 2.19 -4.38 -12.76
CA ALA A 11 1.81 -5.24 -13.87
C ALA A 11 0.91 -6.38 -13.36
N ALA A 12 0.06 -6.89 -14.24
CA ALA A 12 -0.74 -8.09 -14.00
C ALA A 12 -0.90 -8.88 -15.31
N PRO A 13 -1.06 -10.21 -15.26
CA PRO A 13 -1.33 -11.00 -16.45
C PRO A 13 -2.78 -10.80 -16.94
N PRO A 14 -3.05 -11.01 -18.25
CA PRO A 14 -4.40 -10.90 -18.79
C PRO A 14 -5.43 -11.78 -18.05
N GLY A 15 -6.64 -11.24 -17.83
CA GLY A 15 -7.77 -12.01 -17.27
C GLY A 15 -7.74 -12.19 -15.75
N THR A 16 -6.94 -11.38 -15.03
CA THR A 16 -6.83 -11.44 -13.56
C THR A 16 -7.59 -10.34 -12.84
N GLU A 17 -8.30 -9.47 -13.56
CA GLU A 17 -8.97 -8.31 -12.99
C GLU A 17 -9.96 -8.68 -11.86
N ASP A 18 -10.70 -9.78 -11.99
CA ASP A 18 -11.64 -10.21 -10.96
C ASP A 18 -10.94 -10.71 -9.69
N LEU A 19 -9.81 -11.41 -9.83
CA LEU A 19 -8.96 -11.80 -8.70
C LEU A 19 -8.38 -10.56 -8.00
N LEU A 20 -7.91 -9.60 -8.80
CA LEU A 20 -7.37 -8.34 -8.28
C LEU A 20 -8.45 -7.53 -7.55
N ARG A 21 -9.70 -7.51 -8.03
CA ARG A 21 -10.81 -6.84 -7.32
C ARG A 21 -11.03 -7.43 -5.94
N VAL A 22 -10.99 -8.77 -5.78
CA VAL A 22 -11.10 -9.41 -4.46
C VAL A 22 -10.01 -8.88 -3.52
N TYR A 23 -8.78 -8.77 -3.97
CA TYR A 23 -7.69 -8.27 -3.12
C TYR A 23 -7.78 -6.75 -2.88
N TYR A 24 -7.79 -5.94 -3.94
CA TYR A 24 -7.69 -4.49 -3.83
C TYR A 24 -8.99 -3.84 -3.30
N VAL A 25 -10.16 -4.37 -3.64
CA VAL A 25 -11.45 -3.86 -3.12
C VAL A 25 -11.79 -4.52 -1.80
N GLU A 26 -11.94 -5.85 -1.77
CA GLU A 26 -12.47 -6.52 -0.59
C GLU A 26 -11.44 -6.60 0.54
N ALA A 27 -10.19 -6.99 0.27
CA ALA A 27 -9.16 -7.11 1.31
C ALA A 27 -8.53 -5.77 1.72
N LEU A 28 -8.15 -4.93 0.75
CA LEU A 28 -7.51 -3.63 1.03
C LEU A 28 -8.52 -2.51 1.27
N GLY A 29 -9.76 -2.61 0.80
CA GLY A 29 -10.80 -1.58 1.01
C GLY A 29 -10.63 -0.38 0.12
N MET A 30 -9.95 -0.54 -1.01
CA MET A 30 -9.86 0.50 -2.01
C MET A 30 -11.15 0.54 -2.84
N THR A 31 -11.41 1.67 -3.47
CA THR A 31 -12.50 1.82 -4.43
C THR A 31 -11.94 1.64 -5.84
N GLU A 32 -12.54 0.75 -6.64
CA GLU A 32 -12.25 0.71 -8.08
C GLU A 32 -12.73 2.01 -8.74
N ILE A 33 -11.87 2.63 -9.53
CA ILE A 33 -12.18 3.84 -10.29
C ILE A 33 -12.16 3.53 -11.80
N PRO A 34 -13.05 4.16 -12.59
CA PRO A 34 -13.13 3.87 -14.01
C PRO A 34 -11.85 4.35 -14.71
N LYS A 35 -11.33 3.49 -15.59
CA LYS A 35 -10.26 3.90 -16.51
C LYS A 35 -10.82 4.92 -17.52
N PRO A 36 -10.01 5.89 -17.96
CA PRO A 36 -10.35 6.73 -19.10
C PRO A 36 -10.73 5.88 -20.33
N PRO A 37 -11.73 6.27 -21.13
CA PRO A 37 -12.18 5.48 -22.28
C PRO A 37 -11.06 5.04 -23.23
N ALA A 38 -10.08 5.92 -23.47
CA ALA A 38 -8.92 5.64 -24.32
C ALA A 38 -8.00 4.52 -23.80
N LEU A 39 -8.09 4.18 -22.50
CA LEU A 39 -7.28 3.15 -21.85
C LEU A 39 -8.09 1.89 -21.51
N ALA A 40 -9.43 1.95 -21.56
CA ALA A 40 -10.30 0.85 -21.15
C ALA A 40 -10.06 -0.43 -21.97
N ALA A 41 -9.85 -0.29 -23.29
CA ALA A 41 -9.60 -1.42 -24.19
C ALA A 41 -8.31 -2.22 -23.90
N ARG A 42 -7.42 -1.69 -23.03
CA ARG A 42 -6.14 -2.33 -22.68
C ARG A 42 -6.25 -3.34 -21.51
N GLY A 43 -7.45 -3.54 -20.96
CA GLY A 43 -7.66 -4.37 -19.77
C GLY A 43 -7.07 -3.77 -18.49
N GLY A 44 -7.17 -4.47 -17.38
CA GLY A 44 -6.67 -4.02 -16.08
C GLY A 44 -7.64 -3.12 -15.31
N CYS A 45 -7.27 -2.75 -14.10
CA CYS A 45 -8.13 -2.08 -13.12
C CYS A 45 -7.37 -1.00 -12.34
N TRP A 46 -8.07 0.07 -11.94
CA TRP A 46 -7.50 1.19 -11.19
C TRP A 46 -8.20 1.29 -9.84
N PHE A 47 -7.43 1.49 -8.78
CA PHE A 47 -7.95 1.54 -7.42
C PHE A 47 -7.49 2.80 -6.69
N ARG A 48 -8.35 3.33 -5.82
CA ARG A 48 -8.08 4.52 -5.01
C ARG A 48 -8.47 4.33 -3.55
N ALA A 49 -7.63 4.84 -2.64
CA ALA A 49 -7.96 5.05 -1.24
C ALA A 49 -7.36 6.38 -0.76
N GLY A 50 -8.20 7.41 -0.57
CA GLY A 50 -7.72 8.77 -0.30
C GLY A 50 -6.78 9.27 -1.40
N ALA A 51 -5.54 9.62 -1.02
CA ALA A 51 -4.49 10.05 -1.95
C ALA A 51 -3.73 8.89 -2.63
N VAL A 52 -3.94 7.64 -2.22
CA VAL A 52 -3.27 6.48 -2.80
C VAL A 52 -4.00 6.05 -4.07
N GLN A 53 -3.26 5.93 -5.18
CA GLN A 53 -3.75 5.37 -6.44
C GLN A 53 -2.82 4.26 -6.95
N LEU A 54 -3.40 3.10 -7.24
CA LEU A 54 -2.72 1.94 -7.78
C LEU A 54 -3.36 1.55 -9.10
N HIS A 55 -2.54 1.46 -10.16
CA HIS A 55 -2.97 1.07 -11.49
C HIS A 55 -2.43 -0.31 -11.82
N LEU A 56 -3.31 -1.26 -12.11
CA LEU A 56 -2.95 -2.61 -12.52
C LEU A 56 -3.04 -2.68 -14.04
N GLY A 57 -1.88 -2.64 -14.70
CA GLY A 57 -1.74 -2.69 -16.14
C GLY A 57 -1.52 -4.11 -16.64
N ILE A 58 -2.21 -4.52 -17.70
CA ILE A 58 -2.04 -5.85 -18.29
C ILE A 58 -0.72 -5.96 -19.05
N GLU A 59 0.03 -7.01 -18.76
CA GLU A 59 1.30 -7.35 -19.40
C GLU A 59 1.30 -8.83 -19.82
N LYS A 60 1.55 -9.11 -21.11
CA LYS A 60 1.46 -10.48 -21.65
C LYS A 60 2.53 -11.41 -21.09
N ASP A 61 3.76 -10.92 -20.95
CA ASP A 61 4.91 -11.68 -20.45
C ASP A 61 5.17 -11.36 -18.97
N PHE A 62 4.08 -11.21 -18.20
CA PHE A 62 4.08 -10.78 -16.82
C PHE A 62 5.04 -11.59 -15.94
N ARG A 63 5.80 -10.87 -15.11
CA ARG A 63 6.59 -11.41 -14.01
C ARG A 63 6.34 -10.58 -12.75
N PRO A 64 5.99 -11.20 -11.62
CA PRO A 64 5.70 -10.45 -10.41
C PRO A 64 6.91 -9.66 -9.92
N ALA A 65 6.67 -8.42 -9.50
CA ALA A 65 7.68 -7.59 -8.87
C ALA A 65 7.92 -8.03 -7.41
N LYS A 66 8.85 -8.97 -7.22
CA LYS A 66 9.15 -9.53 -5.89
C LYS A 66 9.97 -8.63 -4.97
N LYS A 67 10.58 -7.56 -5.51
CA LYS A 67 11.43 -6.62 -4.76
C LYS A 67 10.94 -5.19 -4.83
N ALA A 68 10.68 -4.65 -6.02
CA ALA A 68 10.06 -3.34 -6.15
C ALA A 68 8.60 -3.43 -5.72
N HIS A 69 8.15 -2.52 -4.86
CA HIS A 69 6.79 -2.52 -4.32
C HIS A 69 6.37 -1.09 -3.92
N PRO A 70 5.06 -0.80 -3.88
CA PRO A 70 4.53 0.36 -3.20
C PRO A 70 4.63 0.18 -1.67
N GLY A 71 5.13 1.20 -0.97
CA GLY A 71 5.06 1.31 0.49
C GLY A 71 3.86 2.17 0.88
N LEU A 72 2.86 1.54 1.49
CA LEU A 72 1.56 2.15 1.77
C LEU A 72 1.40 2.42 3.27
N ARG A 73 1.23 3.70 3.63
CA ARG A 73 0.96 4.07 5.01
C ARG A 73 -0.47 3.65 5.39
N VAL A 74 -0.60 2.97 6.52
CA VAL A 74 -1.89 2.56 7.08
C VAL A 74 -2.06 3.08 8.50
N THR A 75 -3.31 3.12 8.98
CA THR A 75 -3.67 3.34 10.37
C THR A 75 -4.33 2.08 10.94
N GLY A 76 -4.07 1.78 12.21
CA GLY A 76 -4.53 0.54 12.83
C GLY A 76 -3.93 -0.70 12.17
N ILE A 77 -2.61 -0.72 11.95
CA ILE A 77 -1.91 -1.76 11.17
C ILE A 77 -2.22 -3.21 11.61
N ASP A 78 -2.47 -3.47 12.90
CA ASP A 78 -2.91 -4.78 13.40
C ASP A 78 -4.29 -5.18 12.88
N ALA A 79 -5.26 -4.26 12.94
CA ALA A 79 -6.60 -4.49 12.43
C ALA A 79 -6.59 -4.63 10.91
N PHE A 80 -5.75 -3.85 10.23
CA PHE A 80 -5.55 -3.95 8.79
C PHE A 80 -4.97 -5.31 8.39
N ALA A 81 -3.91 -5.76 9.08
CA ALA A 81 -3.35 -7.10 8.89
C ALA A 81 -4.35 -8.23 9.16
N ALA A 82 -5.16 -8.11 10.22
CA ALA A 82 -6.22 -9.08 10.53
C ALA A 82 -7.27 -9.15 9.41
N ARG A 83 -7.65 -7.99 8.85
CA ARG A 83 -8.55 -7.93 7.71
C ARG A 83 -7.98 -8.62 6.48
N LEU A 84 -6.71 -8.38 6.13
CA LEU A 84 -6.08 -9.05 4.98
C LEU A 84 -6.12 -10.58 5.14
N ARG A 85 -5.78 -11.08 6.33
CA ARG A 85 -5.85 -12.53 6.64
C ARG A 85 -7.26 -13.10 6.54
N ALA A 86 -8.29 -12.34 6.91
CA ALA A 86 -9.68 -12.76 6.78
C ALA A 86 -10.13 -12.91 5.31
N HIS A 87 -9.42 -12.26 4.38
CA HIS A 87 -9.57 -12.42 2.94
C HIS A 87 -8.48 -13.33 2.34
N GLU A 88 -7.88 -14.21 3.15
CA GLU A 88 -6.88 -15.21 2.73
C GLU A 88 -5.57 -14.63 2.16
N ALA A 89 -5.33 -13.32 2.32
CA ALA A 89 -4.07 -12.71 1.94
C ALA A 89 -2.97 -12.99 2.98
N GLU A 90 -1.78 -13.37 2.49
CA GLU A 90 -0.62 -13.61 3.34
C GLU A 90 -0.15 -12.31 3.99
N VAL A 91 0.26 -12.38 5.26
CA VAL A 91 0.80 -11.24 6.01
C VAL A 91 2.10 -11.66 6.68
N THR A 92 3.20 -11.09 6.18
CA THR A 92 4.55 -11.37 6.65
C THR A 92 5.12 -10.14 7.35
N TRP A 93 5.13 -10.18 8.69
CA TRP A 93 5.67 -9.11 9.52
C TRP A 93 7.18 -8.96 9.34
N ASP A 94 7.68 -7.73 9.40
CA ASP A 94 9.10 -7.41 9.31
C ASP A 94 9.45 -6.31 10.33
N ASP A 95 10.32 -6.64 11.28
CA ASP A 95 10.77 -5.74 12.35
C ASP A 95 12.11 -5.04 12.03
N ASN A 96 12.60 -5.15 10.80
CA ASN A 96 13.91 -4.63 10.38
C ASN A 96 13.86 -3.14 9.98
N LEU A 97 12.72 -2.46 10.08
CA LEU A 97 12.59 -1.01 9.82
C LEU A 97 12.41 -0.23 11.12
N PRO A 98 13.47 0.45 11.61
CA PRO A 98 13.36 1.28 12.80
C PRO A 98 12.28 2.36 12.69
N GLY A 99 11.58 2.60 13.80
CA GLY A 99 10.55 3.64 13.91
C GLY A 99 9.21 3.31 13.25
N HIS A 100 9.08 2.13 12.62
CA HIS A 100 7.83 1.69 12.00
C HIS A 100 7.51 0.26 12.39
N ARG A 101 6.21 0.00 12.44
CA ARG A 101 5.68 -1.35 12.34
C ARG A 101 5.26 -1.58 10.89
N ARG A 102 5.63 -2.72 10.32
CA ARG A 102 5.32 -3.03 8.92
C ARG A 102 5.11 -4.51 8.66
N PHE A 103 4.39 -4.80 7.58
CA PHE A 103 4.32 -6.14 7.02
C PHE A 103 4.28 -6.08 5.49
N TYR A 104 4.59 -7.20 4.86
CA TYR A 104 4.42 -7.43 3.44
C TYR A 104 3.24 -8.35 3.16
N SER A 105 2.58 -8.12 2.05
CA SER A 105 1.59 -9.03 1.47
C SER A 105 1.81 -9.10 -0.04
N GLU A 106 1.41 -10.20 -0.66
CA GLU A 106 1.41 -10.36 -2.10
C GLU A 106 -0.03 -10.31 -2.62
N ASP A 107 -0.25 -9.59 -3.71
CA ASP A 107 -1.53 -9.66 -4.41
C ASP A 107 -1.70 -11.04 -5.09
N PRO A 108 -2.90 -11.38 -5.62
CA PRO A 108 -3.17 -12.70 -6.19
C PRO A 108 -2.29 -13.08 -7.40
N VAL A 109 -1.52 -12.13 -7.96
CA VAL A 109 -0.60 -12.38 -9.08
C VAL A 109 0.86 -12.30 -8.64
N GLY A 110 1.13 -12.15 -7.34
CA GLY A 110 2.45 -12.21 -6.73
C GLY A 110 3.19 -10.87 -6.66
N ASN A 111 2.55 -9.75 -6.96
CA ASN A 111 3.19 -8.45 -6.74
C ASN A 111 3.29 -8.20 -5.23
N ARG A 112 4.47 -7.78 -4.77
CA ARG A 112 4.67 -7.40 -3.38
C ARG A 112 4.07 -6.02 -3.10
N LEU A 113 3.43 -5.88 -1.94
CA LEU A 113 3.03 -4.62 -1.33
C LEU A 113 3.59 -4.55 0.10
N GLU A 114 3.98 -3.35 0.54
CA GLU A 114 4.36 -3.08 1.93
C GLU A 114 3.30 -2.20 2.59
N PHE A 115 2.93 -2.54 3.81
CA PHE A 115 2.05 -1.73 4.65
C PHE A 115 2.81 -1.35 5.90
N LEU A 116 2.82 -0.06 6.22
CA LEU A 116 3.60 0.48 7.32
C LEU A 116 2.86 1.54 8.11
N GLN A 117 3.11 1.56 9.41
CA GLN A 117 2.62 2.58 10.32
C GLN A 117 3.78 3.02 11.23
N PRO A 118 4.06 4.34 11.37
CA PRO A 118 5.02 4.80 12.35
C PRO A 118 4.64 4.29 13.73
N HIS A 119 5.64 3.93 14.54
CA HIS A 119 5.41 3.80 15.97
C HIS A 119 4.85 5.13 16.47
N GLY A 120 3.79 5.09 17.30
CA GLY A 120 3.28 6.30 17.92
C GLY A 120 4.47 7.04 18.54
N SER A 121 4.62 8.32 18.23
CA SER A 121 5.67 9.13 18.81
C SER A 121 5.56 9.00 20.31
N ALA A 122 6.49 8.29 20.94
CA ALA A 122 6.84 8.61 22.30
C ALA A 122 7.22 10.10 22.23
N GLU A 123 6.40 10.98 22.81
CA GLU A 123 6.88 12.30 23.18
C GLU A 123 8.22 12.05 23.87
N GLN A 124 9.31 12.56 23.31
CA GLN A 124 10.57 12.56 24.04
C GLN A 124 10.32 13.44 25.27
N PRO A 125 10.38 12.91 26.51
CA PRO A 125 10.27 13.74 27.69
C PRO A 125 11.60 14.50 27.82
N GLY A 126 11.69 15.71 27.27
CA GLY A 126 12.94 16.47 27.38
C GLY A 126 13.20 17.61 26.39
N SER A 127 12.20 18.40 26.01
CA SER A 127 12.46 19.74 25.46
C SER A 127 11.50 20.77 26.06
N ARG A 128 11.53 20.89 27.39
CA ARG A 128 11.28 22.17 28.04
C ARG A 128 12.63 22.69 28.49
N SER A 129 13.22 23.55 27.66
CA SER A 129 14.32 24.41 28.07
C SER A 129 13.88 25.17 29.32
N GLN A 130 14.65 24.96 30.39
CA GLN A 130 14.49 25.58 31.69
C GLN A 130 14.36 27.10 31.55
N GLU A 131 13.36 27.64 32.24
CA GLU A 131 13.41 28.99 32.80
C GLU A 131 14.76 29.17 33.52
N ARG A 132 15.60 30.08 33.02
CA ARG A 132 16.58 30.77 33.88
C ARG A 132 15.94 32.06 34.33
N LEU A 133 15.45 32.02 35.56
CA LEU A 133 15.41 33.18 36.45
C LEU A 133 16.85 33.69 36.63
N GLY A 134 17.06 35.00 36.51
CA GLY A 134 18.37 35.61 36.75
C GLY A 134 18.35 37.13 36.67
N SER A 135 18.05 37.72 37.83
CA SER A 135 18.42 39.06 38.35
C SER A 135 18.16 40.32 37.53
#